data_AF-A0A438J2H2-F1
#
_entry.id   AF-A0A438J2H2-F1
#
_cell.length_a   1.000
_cell.length_b   1.000
_cell.length_c   1.000
_cell.angle_alpha   90.00
_cell.angle_beta   90.00
_cell.angle_gamma   90.00
#
_symmetry.space_group_name_H-M   'P 1'
#
loop_
_entity.id
_entity.type
_entity.pdbx_description
1 polymer ?
#
loop_
_entity_poly.entity_id
_entity_poly.type
_entity_poly.pdbx_seq_one_letter_code
_entity_poly.pdbx_strand_id
1 'polypeptide(L)'
;MWVDEGIVSRVGEETSEDVAEGYLDELIGRCMVQVGRRDSNGRVQTCRLHDLMRDLCLSKAEEENFLEIVNLQQMETFSSSMPTAHTSNKVRRRAIFLDQPRPSESIEEARLLSENGDEGANVYVNLIPQNGTYLRSLLTFDTQYSSIIPKVLRNTDWKNFKLLRVLSLEELLLEENIPEALGNLVHLKYLSLKSASVPSFPSSIRNLGCIQTLDLRFYSAADVDQPVGTPPS
;
A
#
# COMPACT_ATOMS: atom_id res chain seq x y z
N MET A 1 -5.57 -8.70 -7.17
CA MET A 1 -4.56 -9.02 -6.13
C MET A 1 -4.35 -10.53 -5.91
N TRP A 2 -5.36 -11.37 -5.61
CA TRP A 2 -5.13 -12.82 -5.40
C TRP A 2 -4.50 -13.53 -6.60
N VAL A 3 -4.90 -13.14 -7.81
CA VAL A 3 -4.32 -13.61 -9.07
C VAL A 3 -2.86 -13.15 -9.21
N ASP A 4 -2.60 -11.85 -8.99
CA ASP A 4 -1.27 -11.26 -9.14
C ASP A 4 -0.25 -11.82 -8.13
N GLU A 5 -0.72 -12.18 -6.93
CA GLU A 5 0.11 -12.87 -5.94
C GLU A 5 0.38 -14.34 -6.30
N GLY A 6 -0.47 -14.93 -7.15
CA GLY A 6 -0.45 -16.34 -7.52
C GLY A 6 -1.12 -17.26 -6.49
N ILE A 7 -2.02 -16.73 -5.68
CA ILE A 7 -2.89 -17.54 -4.79
C ILE A 7 -3.92 -18.28 -5.63
N VAL A 8 -4.47 -17.57 -6.62
CA VAL A 8 -5.44 -18.11 -7.56
C VAL A 8 -4.77 -18.26 -8.92
N SER A 9 -5.08 -19.36 -9.59
CA SER A 9 -4.61 -19.67 -10.94
C SER A 9 -5.79 -20.09 -11.81
N ARG A 10 -5.61 -20.01 -13.12
CA ARG A 10 -6.61 -20.48 -14.09
C ARG A 10 -6.92 -21.96 -13.87
N VAL A 11 -8.21 -22.32 -13.88
CA VAL A 11 -8.66 -23.72 -13.79
C VAL A 11 -9.54 -24.01 -15.02
N GLY A 12 -9.09 -24.94 -15.87
CA GLY A 12 -9.82 -25.29 -17.10
C GLY A 12 -10.05 -24.07 -18.01
N GLU A 13 -11.31 -23.86 -18.39
CA GLU A 13 -11.71 -22.74 -19.25
C GLU A 13 -11.97 -21.44 -18.49
N GLU A 14 -12.21 -21.49 -17.19
CA GLU A 14 -12.50 -20.30 -16.36
C GLU A 14 -11.31 -19.38 -16.23
N THR A 15 -11.54 -18.06 -16.20
CA THR A 15 -10.45 -17.10 -15.95
C THR A 15 -10.01 -17.15 -14.49
N SER A 16 -8.79 -16.70 -14.20
CA SER A 16 -8.30 -16.60 -12.81
C SER A 16 -9.16 -15.66 -11.95
N GLU A 17 -9.78 -14.69 -12.58
CA GLU A 17 -10.69 -13.71 -11.99
C GLU A 17 -12.03 -14.36 -11.63
N ASP A 18 -12.60 -15.17 -12.52
CA ASP A 18 -13.83 -15.93 -12.25
C ASP A 18 -13.61 -16.92 -11.10
N VAL A 19 -12.48 -17.63 -11.11
CA VAL A 19 -12.08 -18.53 -10.01
C VAL A 19 -11.93 -17.76 -8.69
N ALA A 20 -11.34 -16.56 -8.72
CA ALA A 20 -11.19 -15.73 -7.54
C ALA A 20 -12.54 -15.21 -7.01
N GLU A 21 -13.47 -14.86 -7.89
CA GLU A 21 -14.84 -14.47 -7.53
C GLU A 21 -15.58 -15.64 -6.89
N GLY A 22 -15.45 -16.86 -7.43
CA GLY A 22 -16.00 -18.08 -6.83
C GLY A 22 -15.49 -18.34 -5.40
N TYR A 23 -14.18 -18.14 -5.15
CA TYR A 23 -13.64 -18.25 -3.79
C TYR A 23 -14.18 -17.17 -2.85
N LEU A 24 -14.38 -15.94 -3.34
CA LEU A 24 -14.99 -14.88 -2.54
C LEU A 24 -16.44 -15.24 -2.17
N ASP A 25 -17.22 -15.76 -3.12
CA ASP A 25 -18.58 -16.22 -2.87
C ASP A 25 -18.62 -17.38 -1.86
N GLU A 26 -17.65 -18.30 -1.89
CA GLU A 26 -17.51 -19.35 -0.87
C GLU A 26 -17.23 -18.78 0.52
N LEU A 27 -16.32 -17.80 0.64
CA LEU A 27 -16.04 -17.13 1.92
C LEU A 27 -17.26 -16.37 2.45
N ILE A 28 -18.05 -15.77 1.56
CA ILE A 28 -19.33 -15.13 1.90
C ILE A 28 -20.34 -16.17 2.36
N GLY A 29 -20.50 -17.28 1.63
CA GLY A 29 -21.41 -18.37 1.96
C GLY A 29 -21.07 -19.07 3.28
N ARG A 30 -19.81 -19.01 3.71
CA ARG A 30 -19.33 -19.48 5.02
C ARG A 30 -19.39 -18.42 6.12
N CYS A 31 -19.98 -17.25 5.84
CA CYS A 31 -20.08 -16.12 6.75
C CYS A 31 -18.72 -15.61 7.26
N MET A 32 -17.63 -15.90 6.56
CA MET A 32 -16.30 -15.40 6.92
C MET A 32 -16.12 -13.95 6.48
N VAL A 33 -16.72 -13.61 5.32
CA VAL A 33 -16.67 -12.28 4.72
C VAL A 33 -18.10 -11.73 4.60
N GLN A 34 -18.29 -10.49 5.00
CA GLN A 34 -19.55 -9.74 4.89
C GLN A 34 -19.53 -8.89 3.62
N VAL A 35 -20.63 -8.91 2.87
CA VAL A 35 -20.81 -8.05 1.70
C VAL A 35 -21.22 -6.65 2.17
N GLY A 36 -20.51 -5.62 1.71
CA GLY A 36 -20.83 -4.22 1.97
C GLY A 36 -21.74 -3.64 0.89
N ARG A 37 -21.24 -3.57 -0.34
CA ARG A 37 -21.99 -3.07 -1.50
C ARG A 37 -21.89 -4.04 -2.67
N ARG A 38 -22.95 -4.09 -3.47
CA ARG A 38 -22.96 -4.73 -4.78
C ARG A 38 -23.15 -3.67 -5.87
N ASP A 39 -22.62 -3.93 -7.06
CA ASP A 39 -22.86 -3.10 -8.24
C ASP A 39 -24.22 -3.41 -8.89
N SER A 40 -24.54 -2.71 -9.99
CA SER A 40 -25.78 -2.93 -10.75
C SER A 40 -25.91 -4.33 -11.34
N ASN A 41 -24.80 -5.06 -11.47
CA ASN A 41 -24.75 -6.40 -12.03
C ASN A 41 -24.81 -7.47 -10.93
N GLY A 42 -24.96 -7.06 -9.66
CA GLY A 42 -24.99 -7.94 -8.51
C GLY A 42 -23.62 -8.40 -8.02
N ARG A 43 -22.51 -7.95 -8.62
CA ARG A 43 -21.15 -8.32 -8.21
C ARG A 43 -20.76 -7.58 -6.94
N VAL A 44 -19.95 -8.22 -6.11
CA VAL A 44 -19.49 -7.63 -4.84
C VAL A 44 -18.53 -6.48 -5.14
N GLN A 45 -18.92 -5.26 -4.79
CA GLN A 45 -18.09 -4.06 -4.94
C GLN A 45 -17.21 -3.82 -3.71
N THR A 46 -17.76 -4.04 -2.51
CA THR A 46 -17.02 -3.94 -1.26
C THR A 46 -17.38 -5.09 -0.34
N CYS A 47 -16.39 -5.55 0.42
CA CYS A 47 -16.57 -6.57 1.44
C CYS A 47 -15.80 -6.19 2.71
N ARG A 48 -16.17 -6.80 3.84
CA ARG A 48 -15.51 -6.62 5.13
C ARG A 48 -15.31 -7.98 5.79
N LEU A 49 -14.22 -8.14 6.50
CA LEU A 49 -13.99 -9.32 7.32
C LEU A 49 -14.73 -9.15 8.65
N HIS A 50 -15.32 -10.22 9.18
CA HIS A 50 -15.91 -10.19 10.53
C HIS A 50 -14.79 -9.98 11.57
N ASP A 51 -15.04 -9.24 12.66
CA ASP A 51 -13.99 -8.92 13.66
C ASP A 51 -13.28 -10.17 14.20
N LEU A 52 -14.04 -11.21 14.59
CA LEU A 52 -13.47 -12.49 15.03
C LEU A 52 -12.61 -13.18 13.95
N MET A 53 -13.04 -13.11 12.69
CA MET A 53 -12.27 -13.66 11.57
C MET A 53 -11.00 -12.84 11.32
N ARG A 54 -11.07 -11.52 11.49
CA ARG A 54 -9.90 -10.63 11.41
C ARG A 54 -8.89 -10.98 12.48
N ASP A 55 -9.32 -11.14 13.72
CA ASP A 55 -8.42 -11.48 14.82
C ASP A 55 -7.78 -12.87 14.64
N LEU A 56 -8.58 -13.85 14.19
CA LEU A 56 -8.08 -15.18 13.82
C LEU A 56 -7.05 -15.11 12.68
N CYS A 57 -7.33 -14.35 11.62
CA CYS A 57 -6.42 -14.18 10.48
C CYS A 57 -5.12 -13.49 10.89
N LEU A 58 -5.18 -12.48 11.76
CA LEU A 58 -3.99 -11.77 12.27
C LEU A 58 -3.13 -12.72 13.11
N SER A 59 -3.74 -13.47 14.02
CA SER A 59 -3.04 -14.47 14.83
C SER A 59 -2.36 -15.52 13.97
N LYS A 60 -3.06 -16.07 12.97
CA LYS A 60 -2.48 -17.08 12.08
C LYS A 60 -1.39 -16.48 11.18
N ALA A 61 -1.53 -15.23 10.77
CA ALA A 61 -0.52 -14.57 9.94
C ALA A 61 0.79 -14.31 10.72
N GLU A 62 0.71 -14.04 12.01
CA GLU A 62 1.88 -13.92 12.90
C GLU A 62 2.59 -15.28 13.05
N GLU A 63 1.84 -16.34 13.36
CA GLU A 63 2.37 -17.71 13.48
C GLU A 63 3.14 -18.15 12.24
N GLU A 64 2.60 -17.82 11.05
CA GLU A 64 3.17 -18.22 9.76
C GLU A 64 4.18 -17.20 9.18
N ASN A 65 4.49 -16.11 9.91
CA ASN A 65 5.31 -14.99 9.41
C ASN A 65 4.84 -14.48 8.04
N PHE A 66 3.52 -14.42 7.86
CA PHE A 66 2.90 -14.17 6.57
C PHE A 66 2.67 -12.68 6.30
N LEU A 67 2.21 -11.95 7.31
CA LEU A 67 1.86 -10.54 7.24
C LEU A 67 2.53 -9.76 8.37
N GLU A 68 3.11 -8.62 8.02
CA GLU A 68 3.60 -7.61 8.95
C GLU A 68 2.86 -6.30 8.70
N ILE A 69 2.32 -5.72 9.77
CA ILE A 69 1.59 -4.46 9.75
C ILE A 69 2.46 -3.44 10.49
N VAL A 70 2.91 -2.40 9.79
CA VAL A 70 3.79 -1.36 10.30
C VAL A 70 3.02 -0.05 10.41
N ASN A 71 2.83 0.43 11.65
CA ASN A 71 2.34 1.79 11.91
C ASN A 71 3.55 2.71 12.09
N LEU A 72 3.70 3.70 11.22
CA LEU A 72 4.87 4.60 11.26
C LEU A 72 4.88 5.56 12.46
N GLN A 73 3.74 5.86 13.08
CA GLN A 73 3.68 6.76 14.25
C GLN A 73 4.14 6.11 15.54
N GLN A 74 3.78 4.84 15.74
CA GLN A 74 4.25 4.10 16.92
C GLN A 74 5.78 3.97 16.92
N MET A 75 6.39 4.02 15.73
CA MET A 75 7.83 4.04 15.58
C MET A 75 8.47 5.35 16.07
N GLU A 76 7.73 6.47 16.06
CA GLU A 76 8.17 7.77 16.57
C GLU A 76 8.18 7.83 18.11
N THR A 77 7.35 7.04 18.79
CA THR A 77 7.10 7.18 20.24
C THR A 77 7.99 6.32 21.16
N PHE A 78 8.64 5.25 20.65
CA PHE A 78 9.35 4.26 21.50
C PHE A 78 10.88 4.30 21.40
N SER A 79 11.47 5.36 20.85
CA SER A 79 12.89 5.38 20.49
C SER A 79 13.90 5.43 21.65
N SER A 80 13.49 5.38 22.93
CA SER A 80 14.44 5.28 24.06
C SER A 80 14.59 3.89 24.65
N SER A 81 13.72 2.92 24.35
CA SER A 81 13.86 1.58 24.92
C SER A 81 12.91 0.57 24.27
N MET A 82 13.37 -0.17 23.27
CA MET A 82 13.01 -1.59 23.18
C MET A 82 14.09 -2.35 22.40
N PRO A 83 14.34 -3.62 22.78
CA PRO A 83 15.35 -4.45 22.17
C PRO A 83 14.98 -4.67 20.72
N THR A 84 16.00 -4.88 19.89
CA THR A 84 15.91 -5.40 18.53
C THR A 84 15.13 -6.72 18.53
N ALA A 85 13.79 -6.62 18.58
CA ALA A 85 12.91 -7.76 18.47
C ALA A 85 13.24 -8.44 17.15
N HIS A 86 13.53 -9.72 17.22
CA HIS A 86 13.85 -10.56 16.08
C HIS A 86 12.65 -10.59 15.14
N THR A 87 12.54 -9.60 14.25
CA THR A 87 11.66 -9.70 13.11
C THR A 87 12.19 -10.87 12.29
N SER A 88 11.39 -11.93 12.16
CA SER A 88 11.73 -13.01 11.25
C SER A 88 11.87 -12.38 9.88
N ASN A 89 13.09 -12.38 9.35
CA ASN A 89 13.48 -11.70 8.12
C ASN A 89 12.82 -12.26 6.83
N LYS A 90 11.75 -13.06 6.96
CA LYS A 90 11.13 -13.89 5.92
C LYS A 90 9.64 -13.59 5.72
N VAL A 91 9.20 -12.37 6.03
CA VAL A 91 7.81 -11.97 5.84
C VAL A 91 7.45 -11.91 4.35
N ARG A 92 6.26 -12.42 4.00
CA ARG A 92 5.78 -12.45 2.60
C ARG A 92 4.99 -11.20 2.22
N ARG A 93 4.23 -10.62 3.15
CA ARG A 93 3.41 -9.42 2.93
C ARG A 93 3.69 -8.35 3.98
N ARG A 94 3.83 -7.10 3.54
CA ARG A 94 3.95 -5.96 4.44
C ARG A 94 2.92 -4.89 4.09
N ALA A 95 2.20 -4.42 5.10
CA ALA A 95 1.32 -3.28 5.01
C ALA A 95 1.90 -2.15 5.87
N ILE A 96 2.04 -0.97 5.29
CA ILE A 96 2.50 0.24 5.96
C ILE A 96 1.33 1.20 5.98
N PHE A 97 1.06 1.78 7.14
CA PHE A 97 0.02 2.79 7.24
C PHE A 97 0.40 3.89 8.23
N LEU A 98 -0.22 5.04 8.03
CA LEU A 98 -0.12 6.20 8.90
C LEU A 98 -1.54 6.56 9.36
N ASP A 99 -1.84 6.34 10.64
CA ASP A 99 -3.17 6.61 11.22
C ASP A 99 -3.03 7.60 12.37
N GLN A 100 -3.12 8.92 12.11
CA GLN A 100 -3.09 9.89 13.22
C GLN A 100 -4.45 9.81 13.92
N PRO A 101 -4.50 9.94 15.25
CA PRO A 101 -5.75 10.27 15.91
C PRO A 101 -6.33 11.50 15.21
N ARG A 102 -7.60 11.43 14.81
CA ARG A 102 -8.35 12.61 14.34
C ARG A 102 -8.10 13.72 15.36
N PRO A 103 -7.71 14.94 14.96
CA PRO A 103 -7.37 15.97 15.92
C PRO A 103 -8.62 16.30 16.74
N SER A 104 -8.68 15.77 17.97
CA SER A 104 -9.33 16.45 19.07
C SER A 104 -8.37 17.55 19.50
N GLU A 105 -8.68 18.76 19.05
CA GLU A 105 -8.16 20.06 19.49
C GLU A 105 -6.79 20.54 18.96
N SER A 106 -6.85 21.73 18.36
CA SER A 106 -5.80 22.68 17.97
C SER A 106 -4.91 22.37 16.73
N ILE A 107 -5.27 23.06 15.64
CA ILE A 107 -4.58 23.12 14.34
C ILE A 107 -3.17 23.79 14.44
N GLU A 108 -2.84 24.39 15.58
CA GLU A 108 -1.60 25.14 15.79
C GLU A 108 -0.40 24.27 16.21
N GLU A 109 -0.60 23.15 16.92
CA GLU A 109 0.51 22.28 17.33
C GLU A 109 1.12 21.51 16.14
N ALA A 110 0.30 21.09 15.16
CA ALA A 110 0.79 20.41 13.96
C ALA A 110 1.56 21.33 12.99
N ARG A 111 1.26 22.64 13.00
CA ARG A 111 1.96 23.63 12.14
C ARG A 111 3.33 24.01 12.68
N LEU A 112 3.50 24.09 14.00
CA LEU A 112 4.77 24.47 14.64
C LEU A 112 5.88 23.41 14.49
N LEU A 113 5.53 22.15 14.20
CA LEU A 113 6.51 21.09 13.93
C LEU A 113 7.06 21.09 12.49
N SER A 114 6.43 21.82 11.57
CA SER A 114 6.82 21.84 10.15
C SER A 114 7.67 23.06 9.76
N GLU A 115 7.75 24.10 10.59
CA GLU A 115 8.42 25.37 10.25
C GLU A 115 9.88 25.46 10.73
N ASN A 116 10.32 24.57 11.61
CA ASN A 116 11.73 24.48 11.97
C ASN A 116 12.43 23.56 10.96
N GLY A 117 12.97 24.18 9.92
CA GLY A 117 13.90 23.53 9.02
C GLY A 117 15.06 22.95 9.82
N ASP A 118 15.02 21.64 10.03
CA ASP A 118 16.15 20.91 10.57
C ASP A 118 16.35 19.62 9.77
N GLU A 119 17.50 19.57 9.12
CA GLU A 119 18.08 18.42 8.43
C GLU A 119 18.33 17.22 9.38
N GLY A 120 17.87 17.29 10.63
CA GLY A 120 17.99 16.29 11.69
C GLY A 120 16.87 15.24 11.78
N ALA A 121 15.73 15.38 11.07
CA ALA A 121 14.67 14.36 11.05
C ALA A 121 14.93 13.19 10.07
N ASN A 122 16.16 13.07 9.56
CA ASN A 122 16.54 12.14 8.49
C ASN A 122 17.00 10.75 9.00
N VAL A 123 16.63 10.40 10.24
CA VAL A 123 16.93 9.11 10.88
C VAL A 123 15.63 8.77 11.62
N TYR A 124 14.73 7.93 11.14
CA TYR A 124 14.72 6.50 11.46
C TYR A 124 13.66 5.71 10.69
N VAL A 125 12.96 6.29 9.71
CA VAL A 125 12.02 5.51 8.89
C VAL A 125 12.73 4.93 7.68
N ASN A 126 13.80 4.19 7.94
CA ASN A 126 14.18 3.20 6.96
C ASN A 126 13.03 2.20 6.93
N LEU A 127 12.44 1.97 5.76
CA LEU A 127 12.03 0.61 5.42
C LEU A 127 13.32 -0.21 5.47
N ILE A 128 13.82 -0.57 6.67
CA ILE A 128 15.15 -1.14 6.88
C ILE A 128 15.24 -2.30 5.89
N PRO A 129 15.98 -2.14 4.77
CA PRO A 129 16.02 -3.14 3.73
C PRO A 129 17.12 -4.10 4.14
N GLN A 130 16.87 -4.84 5.22
CA GLN A 130 17.56 -6.10 5.42
C GLN A 130 16.74 -7.27 4.84
N ASN A 131 15.46 -7.09 4.45
CA ASN A 131 14.54 -8.21 4.20
C ASN A 131 13.61 -8.13 2.98
N GLY A 132 13.88 -7.28 1.98
CA GLY A 132 13.07 -7.27 0.74
C GLY A 132 13.13 -8.59 -0.06
N THR A 133 14.06 -9.48 0.30
CA THR A 133 14.37 -10.73 -0.42
C THR A 133 13.23 -11.73 -0.44
N TYR A 134 12.32 -11.72 0.54
CA TYR A 134 11.18 -12.64 0.61
C TYR A 134 9.82 -11.98 0.36
N LEU A 135 9.81 -10.65 0.28
CA LEU A 135 8.59 -9.88 0.17
C LEU A 135 7.96 -10.06 -1.22
N ARG A 136 6.67 -10.40 -1.23
CA ARG A 136 5.86 -10.54 -2.45
C ARG A 136 4.81 -9.45 -2.57
N SER A 137 4.37 -8.87 -1.45
CA SER A 137 3.38 -7.79 -1.45
C SER A 137 3.80 -6.65 -0.51
N LEU A 138 3.80 -5.43 -1.04
CA LEU A 138 4.00 -4.20 -0.29
C LEU A 138 2.80 -3.30 -0.53
N LEU A 139 2.08 -2.97 0.54
CA LEU A 139 0.90 -2.12 0.52
C LEU A 139 1.18 -0.89 1.38
N THR A 140 0.91 0.30 0.85
CA THR A 140 0.95 1.55 1.61
C THR A 140 -0.42 2.19 1.64
N PHE A 141 -0.82 2.64 2.82
CA PHE A 141 -2.08 3.34 3.03
C PHE A 141 -1.79 4.64 3.79
N ASP A 142 -2.02 5.77 3.15
CA ASP A 142 -1.92 7.08 3.78
C ASP A 142 -3.28 7.75 3.79
N THR A 143 -3.92 7.81 4.95
CA THR A 143 -5.25 8.43 5.09
C THR A 143 -5.18 9.95 5.20
N GLN A 144 -3.98 10.53 5.17
CA GLN A 144 -3.74 11.93 5.52
C GLN A 144 -2.81 12.67 4.55
N TYR A 145 -2.43 12.04 3.43
CA TYR A 145 -1.60 12.70 2.42
C TYR A 145 -0.25 13.20 3.00
N SER A 146 0.34 12.45 3.92
CA SER A 146 1.60 12.78 4.58
C SER A 146 2.81 12.63 3.65
N SER A 147 3.83 13.46 3.84
CA SER A 147 5.11 13.32 3.12
C SER A 147 5.99 12.18 3.65
N ILE A 148 5.61 11.51 4.74
CA ILE A 148 6.43 10.46 5.38
C ILE A 148 6.58 9.25 4.46
N ILE A 149 5.48 8.64 4.01
CA ILE A 149 5.54 7.44 3.14
C ILE A 149 6.28 7.75 1.82
N PRO A 150 6.02 8.88 1.12
CA PRO A 150 6.82 9.30 -0.03
C PRO A 150 8.34 9.36 0.25
N LYS A 151 8.77 9.98 1.36
CA LYS A 151 10.19 10.04 1.78
C LYS A 151 10.77 8.64 1.99
N VAL A 152 10.00 7.77 2.61
CA VAL A 152 10.36 6.37 2.85
C VAL A 152 10.57 5.61 1.54
N LEU A 153 9.65 5.75 0.58
CA LEU A 153 9.76 5.13 -0.75
C LEU A 153 10.96 5.63 -1.54
N ARG A 154 11.26 6.93 -1.44
CA ARG A 154 12.44 7.56 -2.06
C ARG A 154 13.75 6.99 -1.54
N ASN A 155 13.83 6.77 -0.22
CA ASN A 155 15.03 6.24 0.43
C ASN A 155 15.14 4.71 0.36
N THR A 156 14.18 4.03 -0.27
CA THR A 156 14.17 2.57 -0.36
C THR A 156 15.09 2.04 -1.46
N ASP A 157 15.95 1.07 -1.12
CA ASP A 157 16.73 0.34 -2.12
C ASP A 157 15.88 -0.77 -2.78
N TRP A 158 15.16 -0.37 -3.84
CA TRP A 158 14.28 -1.25 -4.62
C TRP A 158 14.98 -2.47 -5.23
N LYS A 159 16.32 -2.50 -5.33
CA LYS A 159 17.07 -3.66 -5.85
C LYS A 159 16.97 -4.89 -4.95
N ASN A 160 16.60 -4.72 -3.68
CA ASN A 160 16.45 -5.82 -2.73
C ASN A 160 15.09 -6.53 -2.82
N PHE A 161 14.12 -5.95 -3.54
CA PHE A 161 12.73 -6.43 -3.64
C PHE A 161 12.52 -7.35 -4.85
N LYS A 162 13.45 -8.30 -5.05
CA LYS A 162 13.48 -9.15 -6.25
C LYS A 162 12.30 -10.10 -6.40
N LEU A 163 11.57 -10.39 -5.31
CA LEU A 163 10.40 -11.27 -5.35
C LEU A 163 9.05 -10.50 -5.33
N LEU A 164 9.09 -9.17 -5.36
CA LEU A 164 7.89 -8.36 -5.23
C LEU A 164 6.99 -8.55 -6.46
N ARG A 165 5.73 -8.90 -6.20
CA ARG A 165 4.68 -9.12 -7.21
C ARG A 165 3.58 -8.07 -7.11
N VAL A 166 3.30 -7.59 -5.90
CA VAL A 166 2.26 -6.60 -5.64
C VAL A 166 2.87 -5.38 -4.99
N LEU A 167 2.67 -4.22 -5.62
CA LEU A 167 2.99 -2.93 -5.05
C LEU A 167 1.76 -2.04 -5.13
N SER A 168 1.28 -1.61 -3.97
CA SER A 168 0.12 -0.71 -3.86
C SER A 168 0.56 0.56 -3.18
N LEU A 169 0.53 1.67 -3.92
CA LEU A 169 0.91 3.01 -3.51
C LEU A 169 -0.32 3.93 -3.59
N GLU A 170 -1.38 3.56 -2.87
CA GLU A 170 -2.66 4.27 -2.95
C GLU A 170 -2.69 5.47 -2.01
N GLU A 171 -3.42 6.52 -2.43
CA GLU A 171 -3.69 7.72 -1.61
C GLU A 171 -2.43 8.51 -1.17
N LEU A 172 -1.33 8.42 -1.94
CA LEU A 172 -0.08 9.13 -1.64
C LEU A 172 0.06 10.46 -2.39
N LEU A 173 0.61 11.49 -1.74
CA LEU A 173 1.13 12.68 -2.43
C LEU A 173 2.61 12.49 -2.78
N LEU A 174 2.89 12.07 -4.01
CA LEU A 174 4.27 12.02 -4.49
C LEU A 174 4.66 13.41 -5.01
N GLU A 175 5.44 14.16 -4.25
CA GLU A 175 5.98 15.46 -4.69
C GLU A 175 7.05 15.29 -5.78
N GLU A 176 7.78 14.18 -5.73
CA GLU A 176 8.79 13.80 -6.71
C GLU A 176 8.27 12.68 -7.63
N ASN A 177 8.94 12.52 -8.77
CA ASN A 177 8.66 11.42 -9.68
C ASN A 177 8.91 10.07 -9.00
N ILE A 178 8.15 9.06 -9.45
CA ILE A 178 8.38 7.68 -9.04
C ILE A 178 9.85 7.30 -9.40
N PRO A 179 10.62 6.68 -8.48
CA PRO A 179 12.03 6.39 -8.73
C PRO A 179 12.27 5.47 -9.94
N GLU A 180 13.30 5.76 -10.75
CA GLU A 180 13.76 4.88 -11.85
C GLU A 180 14.14 3.46 -11.36
N ALA A 181 14.48 3.33 -10.08
CA ALA A 181 14.75 2.02 -9.48
C ALA A 181 13.52 1.10 -9.45
N LEU A 182 12.30 1.64 -9.57
CA LEU A 182 11.06 0.86 -9.62
C LEU A 182 11.03 -0.08 -10.82
N GLY A 183 11.62 0.33 -11.96
CA GLY A 183 11.72 -0.52 -13.15
C GLY A 183 12.57 -1.79 -12.98
N ASN A 184 13.26 -1.95 -11.84
CA ASN A 184 13.99 -3.18 -11.51
C ASN A 184 13.10 -4.30 -10.97
N LEU A 185 11.82 -4.01 -10.66
CA LEU A 185 10.86 -4.97 -10.12
C LEU A 185 10.29 -5.86 -11.23
N VAL A 186 11.14 -6.60 -11.92
CA VAL A 186 10.78 -7.38 -13.13
C VAL A 186 9.74 -8.48 -12.90
N HIS A 187 9.51 -8.87 -11.64
CA HIS A 187 8.47 -9.84 -11.24
C HIS A 187 7.16 -9.18 -10.77
N LEU A 188 7.08 -7.86 -10.82
CA LEU A 188 5.88 -7.13 -10.44
C LEU A 188 4.74 -7.47 -11.40
N LYS A 189 3.60 -7.84 -10.83
CA LYS A 189 2.36 -8.22 -11.51
C LYS A 189 1.24 -7.22 -11.27
N TYR A 190 1.23 -6.59 -10.10
CA TYR A 190 0.25 -5.57 -9.72
C TYR A 190 0.96 -4.29 -9.31
N LEU A 191 0.61 -3.19 -9.95
CA LEU A 191 0.96 -1.84 -9.52
C LEU A 191 -0.31 -1.00 -9.41
N SER A 192 -0.54 -0.43 -8.23
CA SER A 192 -1.62 0.55 -8.02
C SER A 192 -1.06 1.88 -7.56
N LEU A 193 -1.53 2.95 -8.20
CA LEU A 193 -1.34 4.34 -7.83
C LEU A 193 -2.69 5.04 -7.64
N LYS A 194 -3.73 4.25 -7.35
CA LYS A 194 -5.09 4.74 -7.21
C LYS A 194 -5.14 5.86 -6.16
N SER A 195 -5.79 6.96 -6.54
CA SER A 195 -5.92 8.18 -5.73
C SER A 195 -4.57 8.83 -5.33
N ALA A 196 -3.45 8.40 -5.88
CA ALA A 196 -2.17 9.07 -5.65
C ALA A 196 -2.05 10.33 -6.51
N SER A 197 -1.31 11.33 -6.05
CA SER A 197 -0.82 12.42 -6.89
C SER A 197 0.54 12.02 -7.43
N VAL A 198 0.68 11.94 -8.76
CA VAL A 198 1.93 11.50 -9.42
C VAL A 198 2.35 12.54 -10.44
N PRO A 199 3.55 13.15 -10.32
CA PRO A 199 3.99 14.18 -11.25
C PRO A 199 4.33 13.59 -12.61
N SER A 200 5.12 12.51 -12.65
CA SER A 200 5.39 11.75 -13.87
C SER A 200 5.93 10.34 -13.59
N PHE A 201 5.92 9.49 -14.62
CA PHE A 201 6.46 8.13 -14.56
C PHE A 201 7.91 8.07 -15.05
N PRO A 202 8.76 7.25 -14.42
CA PRO A 202 10.12 7.00 -14.88
C PRO A 202 10.11 6.24 -16.21
N SER A 203 11.14 6.44 -17.02
CA SER A 203 11.30 5.77 -18.32
C SER A 203 11.45 4.25 -18.18
N SER A 204 12.04 3.79 -17.07
CA SER A 204 12.17 2.36 -16.73
C SER A 204 10.87 1.66 -16.37
N ILE A 205 9.73 2.36 -16.23
CA ILE A 205 8.43 1.71 -15.97
C ILE A 205 8.10 0.68 -17.07
N ARG A 206 8.59 0.91 -18.29
CA ARG A 206 8.48 -0.02 -19.44
C ARG A 206 9.17 -1.37 -19.22
N ASN A 207 10.08 -1.47 -18.25
CA ASN A 207 10.82 -2.71 -17.96
C ASN A 207 9.97 -3.70 -17.14
N LEU A 208 8.81 -3.28 -16.64
CA LEU A 208 7.89 -4.11 -15.86
C LEU A 208 7.10 -5.08 -16.76
N GLY A 209 7.79 -6.02 -17.41
CA GLY A 209 7.22 -6.90 -18.43
C GLY A 209 6.27 -7.99 -17.91
N CYS A 210 6.20 -8.22 -16.59
CA CYS A 210 5.31 -9.19 -15.97
C CYS A 210 3.99 -8.58 -15.44
N ILE A 211 3.75 -7.29 -15.65
CA ILE A 211 2.53 -6.64 -15.17
C ILE A 211 1.28 -7.31 -15.76
N GLN A 212 0.35 -7.64 -14.87
CA GLN A 212 -0.97 -8.20 -15.16
C GLN A 212 -2.05 -7.16 -14.86
N THR A 213 -1.89 -6.40 -13.78
CA THR A 213 -2.78 -5.33 -13.35
C THR A 213 -2.01 -4.03 -13.16
N LEU A 214 -2.49 -2.98 -13.82
CA LEU A 214 -1.96 -1.62 -13.68
C LEU A 214 -3.12 -0.65 -13.38
N ASP A 215 -3.20 -0.19 -12.14
CA ASP A 215 -4.22 0.74 -11.69
C ASP A 215 -3.67 2.17 -11.65
N LEU A 216 -4.00 2.93 -12.70
CA LEU A 216 -3.56 4.31 -12.91
C LEU A 216 -4.65 5.33 -12.61
N ARG A 217 -5.57 5.04 -11.69
CA ARG A 217 -6.58 6.02 -11.25
C ARG A 217 -5.96 7.06 -10.32
N PHE A 218 -4.86 7.68 -10.75
CA PHE A 218 -4.11 8.73 -10.04
C PHE A 218 -4.55 10.12 -10.53
N TYR A 219 -4.16 11.17 -9.79
CA TYR A 219 -4.34 12.56 -10.19
C TYR A 219 -3.06 13.09 -10.82
N SER A 220 -3.12 13.67 -12.02
CA SER A 220 -1.97 14.36 -12.59
C SER A 220 -1.82 15.72 -11.92
N ALA A 221 -0.59 16.14 -11.63
CA ALA A 221 -0.32 17.50 -11.18
C ALA A 221 -0.83 18.57 -12.18
N ALA A 222 -1.00 18.21 -13.46
CA ALA A 222 -1.57 19.08 -14.49
C ALA A 222 -3.10 19.27 -14.36
N ASP A 223 -3.80 18.43 -13.62
CA ASP A 223 -5.27 18.51 -13.45
C ASP A 223 -5.68 19.53 -12.38
N VAL A 224 -4.74 20.04 -11.58
CA VAL A 224 -4.99 20.99 -10.48
C VAL A 224 -5.09 22.45 -10.98
N ASP A 225 -4.62 22.74 -12.19
CA ASP A 225 -4.53 24.10 -12.76
C ASP A 225 -5.74 24.52 -13.62
N GLN A 226 -6.85 23.77 -13.63
CA GLN A 226 -8.06 24.27 -14.29
C GLN A 226 -8.73 25.35 -13.42
N PRO A 227 -8.83 26.61 -13.89
CA PRO A 227 -9.45 27.68 -13.11
C PRO A 227 -10.92 27.34 -12.87
N VAL A 228 -11.34 27.46 -11.61
CA VAL A 228 -12.74 27.39 -11.19
C VAL A 228 -13.53 28.37 -12.07
N GLY A 229 -14.33 27.83 -12.99
CA GLY A 229 -15.20 28.61 -13.84
C GLY A 229 -16.07 29.50 -12.97
N THR A 230 -16.05 30.81 -13.24
CA THR A 230 -16.95 31.77 -12.63
C THR A 230 -18.38 31.32 -12.85
N PRO A 231 -19.24 31.32 -11.80
CA PRO A 231 -20.64 30.94 -11.97
C PRO A 231 -21.33 31.94 -12.90
N PRO A 232 -22.25 31.49 -13.77
CA PRO A 232 -22.95 32.36 -14.69
C PRO A 232 -23.81 33.40 -13.94
N SER A 233 -23.92 34.56 -14.56
CA SER A 233 -24.51 35.82 -14.07
C SER A 233 -25.96 35.71 -13.64
#